data_AF-A0A154BSX3-F1
#
_entry.id   AF-A0A154BSX3-F1
#
_cell.length_a   1.000
_cell.length_b   1.000
_cell.length_c   1.000
_cell.angle_alpha   90.00
_cell.angle_beta   90.00
_cell.angle_gamma   90.00
#
_symmetry.space_group_name_H-M   'P 1'
#
loop_
_entity.id
_entity.type
_entity.pdbx_description
1 polymer ?
#
loop_
_entity_poly.entity_id
_entity_poly.type
_entity_poly.pdbx_seq_one_letter_code
_entity_poly.pdbx_strand_id
1 'polypeptide(L)'
;MSNPVVKCTVDSCTHYMPGDQCMAAKISVYNDEEKAKSNTSEDTLCKSFYPGKSLGNMVGALHNANVGGVMSAPFVDGTQITPQVECFVKSCKFWDSHNHCDAEAIHVVGKNASSTSETDCHTYESSH
;
A
#
# COMPACT_ATOMS: atom_id res chain seq x y z
N MET A 1 -4.78 -10.32 -12.92
CA MET A 1 -3.82 -9.89 -11.88
C MET A 1 -3.48 -8.45 -12.17
N SER A 2 -4.33 -7.55 -11.71
CA SER A 2 -4.08 -6.12 -11.76
C SER A 2 -2.92 -5.80 -10.81
N ASN A 3 -1.96 -5.02 -11.28
CA ASN A 3 -0.92 -4.43 -10.44
C ASN A 3 -1.34 -2.99 -10.15
N PRO A 4 -2.16 -2.74 -9.12
CA PRO A 4 -2.73 -1.43 -8.89
C PRO A 4 -1.66 -0.37 -8.65
N VAL A 5 -1.92 0.83 -9.18
CA VAL A 5 -1.14 2.01 -8.80
C VAL A 5 -1.55 2.43 -7.40
N VAL A 6 -0.58 2.61 -6.49
CA VAL A 6 -0.87 3.08 -5.14
C VAL A 6 -0.63 4.57 -5.03
N LYS A 7 -1.74 5.32 -4.90
CA LYS A 7 -1.76 6.72 -4.52
C LYS A 7 -1.78 6.85 -2.99
N CYS A 8 -0.90 7.67 -2.42
CA CYS A 8 -0.84 7.94 -0.99
C CYS A 8 -0.75 9.44 -0.75
N THR A 9 -1.74 9.98 -0.04
CA THR A 9 -1.84 11.40 0.33
C THR A 9 -1.66 11.63 1.82
N VAL A 10 -0.98 10.71 2.49
CA VAL A 10 -0.66 10.76 3.92
C VAL A 10 0.65 11.51 4.14
N ASP A 11 0.63 12.53 5.00
CA ASP A 11 1.78 13.40 5.27
C ASP A 11 3.01 12.66 5.86
N SER A 12 2.77 11.53 6.54
CA SER A 12 3.80 10.74 7.23
C SER A 12 4.34 9.55 6.42
N CYS A 13 3.90 9.39 5.16
CA CYS A 13 4.28 8.25 4.33
C CYS A 13 5.80 8.24 4.07
N THR A 14 6.50 7.29 4.67
CA THR A 14 7.96 7.14 4.50
C THR A 14 8.34 6.55 3.14
N HIS A 15 7.36 6.01 2.42
CA HIS A 15 7.50 5.42 1.09
C HIS A 15 6.98 6.35 -0.02
N TYR A 16 6.79 7.64 0.28
CA TYR A 16 6.29 8.65 -0.65
C TYR A 16 7.25 8.86 -1.83
N MET A 17 6.67 9.02 -3.01
CA MET A 17 7.33 9.41 -4.25
C MET A 17 6.57 10.57 -4.90
N PRO A 18 7.27 11.45 -5.65
CA PRO A 18 6.64 12.53 -6.39
C PRO A 18 5.45 12.05 -7.25
N GLY A 19 4.36 12.81 -7.22
CA GLY A 19 3.11 12.43 -7.89
C GLY A 19 2.15 11.62 -7.01
N ASP A 20 2.24 11.78 -5.69
CA ASP A 20 1.42 11.10 -4.69
C ASP A 20 1.51 9.58 -4.74
N GLN A 21 2.65 9.02 -5.17
CA GLN A 21 2.81 7.58 -5.30
C GLN A 21 3.43 6.98 -4.05
N CYS A 22 3.03 5.76 -3.70
CA CYS A 22 3.64 4.99 -2.62
C CYS A 22 4.46 3.84 -3.18
N MET A 23 5.75 3.82 -2.85
CA MET A 23 6.72 2.79 -3.24
C MET A 23 6.86 1.67 -2.21
N ALA A 24 5.89 1.52 -1.29
CA ALA A 24 5.90 0.41 -0.35
C ALA A 24 5.89 -0.93 -1.12
N ALA A 25 6.66 -1.92 -0.68
CA ALA A 25 6.65 -3.22 -1.35
C ALA A 25 5.27 -3.91 -1.28
N LYS A 26 4.48 -3.57 -0.27
CA LYS A 26 3.16 -4.16 -0.01
C LYS A 26 2.23 -3.15 0.66
N ILE A 27 0.94 -3.19 0.28
CA ILE A 27 -0.16 -2.51 0.95
C ILE A 27 -1.22 -3.55 1.32
N SER A 28 -1.77 -3.44 2.52
CA SER A 28 -2.80 -4.37 2.98
C SER A 28 -4.02 -3.57 3.47
N VAL A 29 -5.19 -3.86 2.89
CA VAL A 29 -6.49 -3.26 3.21
C VAL A 29 -7.19 -4.12 4.26
N TYR A 30 -7.51 -3.53 5.40
CA TYR A 30 -8.20 -4.18 6.52
C TYR A 30 -9.47 -3.42 6.90
N ASN A 31 -10.28 -4.05 7.74
CA ASN A 31 -11.33 -3.34 8.45
C ASN A 31 -10.75 -2.53 9.59
N ASP A 32 -11.43 -1.45 9.92
CA ASP A 32 -11.25 -0.77 11.18
C ASP A 32 -11.86 -1.63 12.30
N GLU A 33 -10.98 -2.22 13.11
CA GLU A 33 -11.34 -3.11 14.21
C GLU A 33 -12.15 -2.37 15.30
N GLU A 34 -12.05 -1.04 15.41
CA GLU A 34 -12.84 -0.26 16.37
C GLU A 34 -14.28 -0.07 15.90
N LYS A 35 -14.51 -0.03 14.58
CA LYS A 35 -15.83 0.24 13.99
C LYS A 35 -16.63 -1.03 13.69
N ALA A 36 -15.98 -2.21 13.74
CA ALA A 36 -16.58 -3.54 13.60
C ALA A 36 -17.48 -3.74 12.35
N LYS A 37 -17.38 -2.85 11.36
CA LYS A 37 -18.20 -2.79 10.16
C LYS A 37 -17.31 -2.48 8.96
N SER A 38 -17.86 -2.67 7.77
CA SER A 38 -17.19 -2.45 6.49
C SER A 38 -18.25 -1.98 5.50
N ASN A 39 -18.87 -0.84 5.77
CA ASN A 39 -19.92 -0.28 4.91
C ASN A 39 -19.37 0.85 4.04
N THR A 40 -18.38 1.56 4.56
CA THR A 40 -17.79 2.75 3.96
C THR A 40 -16.26 2.66 3.98
N SER A 41 -15.60 3.49 3.17
CA SER A 41 -14.13 3.58 3.13
C SER A 41 -13.53 3.96 4.48
N GLU A 42 -14.26 4.73 5.28
CA GLU A 42 -13.92 5.18 6.63
C GLU A 42 -13.96 4.05 7.66
N ASP A 43 -14.53 2.89 7.28
CA ASP A 43 -14.49 1.67 8.07
C ASP A 43 -13.31 0.75 7.68
N THR A 44 -12.35 1.26 6.89
CA THR A 44 -11.21 0.48 6.40
C THR A 44 -9.88 1.14 6.75
N LEU A 45 -8.82 0.34 6.88
CA LEU A 45 -7.47 0.77 7.23
C LEU A 45 -6.47 0.29 6.20
N CYS A 46 -5.59 1.19 5.75
CA CYS A 46 -4.52 0.89 4.81
C CYS A 46 -3.19 0.76 5.56
N LYS A 47 -2.64 -0.45 5.64
CA LYS A 47 -1.38 -0.75 6.37
C LYS A 47 -0.15 -0.71 5.47
N SER A 48 1.02 -0.63 6.11
CA SER A 48 2.35 -0.72 5.47
C SER A 48 2.80 0.50 4.65
N PHE A 49 2.11 1.65 4.76
CA PHE A 49 2.58 2.93 4.21
C PHE A 49 3.72 3.58 5.04
N TYR A 50 3.90 3.13 6.28
CA TYR A 50 5.04 3.43 7.13
C TYR A 50 5.72 2.10 7.52
N PRO A 51 7.04 2.07 7.78
CA PRO A 51 7.68 0.94 8.40
C PRO A 51 7.16 0.86 9.83
N GLY A 52 6.11 0.07 10.04
CA GLY A 52 5.84 -0.46 11.37
C GLY A 52 7.14 -1.09 11.86
N LYS A 53 7.57 -0.76 13.10
CA LYS A 53 8.84 -1.13 13.74
C LYS A 53 9.36 -2.54 13.35
N SER A 54 9.93 -2.65 12.17
CA SER A 54 10.56 -3.83 11.63
C SER A 54 11.88 -3.36 11.07
N LEU A 55 12.71 -2.95 12.01
CA LEU A 55 14.12 -2.60 11.85
C LEU A 55 14.94 -3.87 11.53
N GLY A 56 14.45 -4.73 10.63
CA GLY A 56 15.02 -6.05 10.34
C GLY A 56 15.14 -6.41 8.85
N ASN A 57 14.44 -5.72 7.94
CA ASN A 57 14.35 -6.17 6.53
C ASN A 57 14.95 -5.24 5.47
N MET A 58 15.73 -4.22 5.84
CA MET A 58 16.56 -3.49 4.86
C MET A 58 17.80 -4.28 4.40
N VAL A 59 17.93 -5.55 4.77
CA VAL A 59 18.92 -6.48 4.20
C VAL A 59 18.40 -7.12 2.91
N GLY A 60 17.07 -7.15 2.67
CA GLY A 60 16.47 -7.86 1.53
C GLY A 60 16.54 -7.15 0.18
N ALA A 61 16.66 -5.83 0.15
CA ALA A 61 16.76 -5.04 -1.08
C ALA A 61 18.17 -5.07 -1.71
N LEU A 62 19.13 -5.74 -1.06
CA LEU A 62 20.53 -5.82 -1.49
C LEU A 62 20.92 -7.21 -2.05
N HIS A 63 19.97 -8.10 -2.29
CA HIS A 63 20.23 -9.44 -2.87
C HIS A 63 19.83 -9.53 -4.35
N ASN A 64 20.27 -8.57 -5.15
CA ASN A 64 20.53 -8.81 -6.57
C ASN A 64 21.62 -7.87 -7.12
N ALA A 65 22.53 -7.43 -6.24
CA ALA A 65 23.68 -6.63 -6.66
C ALA A 65 24.66 -7.53 -7.42
N ASN A 66 24.52 -7.58 -8.75
CA ASN A 66 25.63 -7.95 -9.62
C ASN A 66 26.74 -6.90 -9.43
N VAL A 67 27.94 -7.40 -9.20
CA VAL A 67 29.13 -6.65 -8.85
C VAL A 67 29.50 -5.63 -9.96
N GLY A 68 29.89 -4.42 -9.54
CA GLY A 68 30.59 -3.46 -10.38
C GLY A 68 29.71 -2.39 -11.03
N GLY A 69 29.59 -1.24 -10.37
CA GLY A 69 29.06 -0.03 -11.01
C GLY A 69 28.10 0.73 -10.12
N VAL A 70 28.66 1.61 -9.30
CA VAL A 70 27.95 2.78 -8.80
C VAL A 70 27.42 3.56 -10.01
N MET A 71 26.12 3.46 -10.29
CA MET A 71 25.44 4.33 -11.23
C MET A 71 24.17 4.84 -10.57
N SER A 72 24.18 6.15 -10.34
CA SER A 72 23.03 7.03 -10.17
C SER A 72 21.75 6.47 -10.80
N ALA A 73 20.72 6.24 -9.99
CA ALA A 73 19.39 5.95 -10.53
C ALA A 73 18.43 7.10 -10.21
N PRO A 74 18.32 8.12 -11.06
CA PRO A 74 17.09 8.91 -11.11
C PRO A 74 16.00 8.17 -11.91
N PHE A 75 16.33 7.14 -12.72
CA PHE A 75 15.34 6.36 -13.47
C PHE A 75 15.86 4.93 -13.69
N VAL A 76 15.20 3.95 -13.05
CA VAL A 76 15.25 2.54 -13.48
C VAL A 76 14.10 2.38 -14.46
N ASP A 77 14.40 2.60 -15.74
CA ASP A 77 13.44 2.50 -16.83
C ASP A 77 12.95 1.05 -16.96
N GLY A 78 11.65 0.82 -16.69
CA GLY A 78 10.97 -0.42 -17.02
C GLY A 78 10.54 -1.35 -15.88
N THR A 79 11.03 -1.19 -14.65
CA THR A 79 10.54 -1.99 -13.50
C THR A 79 9.58 -1.14 -12.69
N GLN A 80 8.30 -1.14 -13.05
CA GLN A 80 7.27 -0.59 -12.20
C GLN A 80 7.29 -1.38 -10.88
N ILE A 81 7.83 -0.80 -9.81
CA ILE A 81 7.72 -1.38 -8.46
C ILE A 81 6.29 -1.10 -7.99
N THR A 82 5.34 -1.83 -8.55
CA THR A 82 3.94 -1.80 -8.10
C THR A 82 3.86 -2.55 -6.78
N PRO A 83 3.33 -1.93 -5.71
CA PRO A 83 3.12 -2.62 -4.46
C PRO A 83 2.23 -3.85 -4.66
N GLN A 84 2.57 -4.95 -4.01
CA GLN A 84 1.59 -6.04 -3.88
C GLN A 84 0.43 -5.54 -3.01
N VAL A 85 -0.81 -5.76 -3.43
CA VAL A 85 -1.98 -5.34 -2.66
C VAL A 85 -2.78 -6.54 -2.19
N GLU A 86 -2.96 -6.61 -0.88
CA GLU A 86 -3.81 -7.59 -0.20
C GLU A 86 -5.08 -6.91 0.31
N CYS A 87 -6.23 -7.53 0.13
CA CYS A 87 -7.52 -7.10 0.67
C CYS A 87 -8.09 -8.16 1.60
N PHE A 88 -8.18 -7.83 2.89
CA PHE A 88 -8.77 -8.70 3.91
C PHE A 88 -10.23 -8.35 4.23
N VAL A 89 -10.78 -7.35 3.52
CA VAL A 89 -12.16 -6.91 3.67
C VAL A 89 -13.07 -7.74 2.79
N LYS A 90 -13.81 -8.67 3.39
CA LYS A 90 -14.68 -9.61 2.66
C LYS A 90 -15.82 -8.95 1.89
N SER A 91 -16.31 -7.81 2.36
CA SER A 91 -17.37 -7.04 1.68
C SER A 91 -16.81 -6.13 0.57
N CYS A 92 -15.53 -6.18 0.26
CA CYS A 92 -14.94 -5.36 -0.79
C CYS A 92 -15.26 -5.95 -2.17
N LYS A 93 -15.82 -5.14 -3.06
CA LYS A 93 -16.10 -5.49 -4.46
C LYS A 93 -14.86 -5.90 -5.24
N PHE A 94 -13.69 -5.36 -4.86
CA PHE A 94 -12.40 -5.66 -5.49
C PHE A 94 -11.65 -6.83 -4.83
N TRP A 95 -12.28 -7.51 -3.87
CA TRP A 95 -11.69 -8.72 -3.27
C TRP A 95 -11.65 -9.85 -4.28
N ASP A 96 -10.48 -10.47 -4.43
CA ASP A 96 -10.26 -11.66 -5.25
C ASP A 96 -9.65 -12.79 -4.39
N SER A 97 -9.59 -13.99 -4.98
CA SER A 97 -9.00 -15.19 -4.38
C SER A 97 -7.65 -14.92 -3.73
N HIS A 98 -7.36 -15.62 -2.64
CA HIS A 98 -6.13 -15.47 -1.84
C HIS A 98 -5.93 -14.08 -1.23
N ASN A 99 -7.01 -13.30 -1.04
CA ASN A 99 -6.97 -11.93 -0.53
C ASN A 99 -6.25 -10.97 -1.47
N HIS A 100 -6.21 -11.24 -2.78
CA HIS A 100 -5.74 -10.24 -3.73
C HIS A 100 -6.77 -9.12 -3.88
N CYS A 101 -6.27 -7.91 -4.15
CA CYS A 101 -7.13 -6.80 -4.55
C CYS A 101 -7.03 -6.62 -6.07
N ASP A 102 -8.14 -6.75 -6.79
CA ASP A 102 -8.20 -6.57 -8.25
C ASP A 102 -8.61 -5.14 -8.65
N ALA A 103 -8.48 -4.18 -7.74
CA ALA A 103 -8.67 -2.77 -8.06
C ALA A 103 -7.59 -2.29 -9.04
N GLU A 104 -7.91 -1.29 -9.86
CA GLU A 104 -6.94 -0.65 -10.77
C GLU A 104 -5.99 0.31 -10.03
N ALA A 105 -6.44 0.88 -8.91
CA ALA A 105 -5.65 1.79 -8.09
C ALA A 105 -6.04 1.73 -6.62
N ILE A 106 -5.06 1.86 -5.72
CA ILE A 106 -5.25 2.01 -4.28
C ILE A 106 -5.06 3.46 -3.87
N HIS A 107 -6.00 4.04 -3.13
CA HIS A 107 -5.87 5.37 -2.58
C HIS A 107 -5.84 5.31 -1.04
N VAL A 108 -4.65 5.55 -0.49
CA VAL A 108 -4.41 5.71 0.94
C VAL A 108 -4.59 7.18 1.29
N VAL A 109 -5.53 7.48 2.19
CA VAL A 109 -5.73 8.83 2.73
C VAL A 109 -5.62 8.79 4.25
N GLY A 110 -5.33 9.94 4.86
CA GLY A 110 -5.27 10.07 6.31
C GLY A 110 -4.65 11.40 6.70
N LYS A 111 -5.35 12.20 7.51
CA LYS A 111 -4.90 13.54 7.90
C LYS A 111 -4.00 13.45 9.14
N ASN A 112 -2.73 13.84 9.02
CA ASN A 112 -1.73 13.65 10.07
C ASN A 112 -1.60 12.20 10.56
N ALA A 113 -1.87 11.21 9.70
CA ALA A 113 -1.91 9.82 10.12
C ALA A 113 -0.52 9.37 10.57
N SER A 114 -0.27 9.33 11.87
CA SER A 114 0.99 8.88 12.47
C SER A 114 1.03 7.38 12.68
N SER A 115 -0.14 6.73 12.53
CA SER A 115 -0.37 5.32 12.73
C SER A 115 -1.34 4.75 11.71
N THR A 116 -1.36 3.42 11.59
CA THR A 116 -2.29 2.70 10.69
C THR A 116 -3.76 3.02 10.96
N SER A 117 -4.14 3.20 12.23
CA SER A 117 -5.54 3.43 12.62
C SER A 117 -6.07 4.80 12.18
N GLU A 118 -5.21 5.66 11.63
CA GLU A 118 -5.55 7.01 11.18
C GLU A 118 -5.61 7.11 9.65
N THR A 119 -5.61 5.97 8.95
CA THR A 119 -5.76 5.92 7.48
C THR A 119 -7.04 5.26 7.04
N ASP A 120 -7.57 5.74 5.92
CA ASP A 120 -8.72 5.15 5.24
C ASP A 120 -8.30 4.66 3.85
N CYS A 121 -8.83 3.52 3.42
CA CYS A 121 -8.64 3.03 2.05
C CYS A 121 -9.81 3.50 1.17
N HIS A 122 -9.67 4.66 0.53
CA HIS A 122 -10.72 5.22 -0.33
C HIS A 122 -11.03 4.40 -1.59
N THR A 123 -10.17 3.44 -1.96
CA THR A 123 -10.47 2.46 -3.01
C THR A 123 -11.56 1.47 -2.60
N TYR A 124 -11.84 1.32 -1.31
CA TYR A 124 -12.86 0.41 -0.84
C TYR A 124 -14.23 0.75 -1.45
N GLU A 125 -14.86 -0.24 -2.08
CA GLU A 125 -16.25 -0.20 -2.53
C GLU A 125 -16.94 -1.45 -2.00
N SER A 126 -18.12 -1.29 -1.40
CA SER A 126 -18.89 -2.43 -0.88
C SER A 126 -19.47 -3.28 -2.02
N SER A 127 -19.47 -4.60 -1.86
CA SER A 127 -19.92 -5.57 -2.88
C SER A 127 -21.44 -5.64 -3.07
N HIS A 128 -22.23 -5.00 -2.18
CA HIS A 128 -23.70 -5.03 -2.11
C HIS A 128 -24.36 -6.39 -1.87
#